data_AF-A0A7G3GD58-F1
#
_entry.id   AF-A0A7G3GD58-F1
#
_cell.length_a   1.000
_cell.length_b   1.000
_cell.length_c   1.000
_cell.angle_alpha   90.00
_cell.angle_beta   90.00
_cell.angle_gamma   90.00
#
_symmetry.space_group_name_H-M   'P 1'
#
loop_
_entity.id
_entity.type
_entity.pdbx_description
1 polymer ?
#
loop_
_entity_poly.entity_id
_entity_poly.type
_entity_poly.pdbx_seq_one_letter_code
_entity_poly.pdbx_strand_id
1 'polypeptide(L)' 'MLENFMSNEIVQEAIPICPDCKRPLDVIAACGSVSYFCDHCNLLKSSKRVREANPELFKEAK' A
#
# COMPACT_ATOMS: atom_id res chain seq x y z
N MET A 1 35.48 -6.04 -14.16
CA MET A 1 34.68 -4.81 -14.30
C MET A 1 33.47 -5.04 -13.41
N LEU A 2 33.41 -4.26 -12.34
CA LEU A 2 32.73 -4.55 -11.08
C LEU A 2 31.27 -5.04 -11.23
N GLU A 3 30.96 -6.06 -10.44
CA GLU A 3 29.63 -6.57 -10.09
C GLU A 3 28.73 -5.41 -9.60
N ASN A 4 27.43 -5.43 -9.92
CA ASN A 4 26.32 -4.90 -9.10
C ASN A 4 25.08 -4.57 -9.95
N PHE A 5 24.02 -5.39 -9.78
CA PHE A 5 22.61 -5.00 -9.53
C PHE A 5 21.66 -6.13 -9.97
N MET A 6 21.83 -7.30 -9.36
CA MET A 6 20.67 -8.15 -9.09
C MET A 6 19.99 -7.63 -7.82
N SER A 7 19.05 -6.71 -7.99
CA SER A 7 18.06 -6.35 -6.98
C SER A 7 16.71 -6.53 -7.69
N ASN A 8 16.14 -7.73 -7.68
CA ASN A 8 15.31 -8.23 -6.59
C ASN A 8 14.41 -7.14 -6.00
N GLU A 9 13.31 -6.85 -6.66
CA GLU A 9 12.05 -6.60 -5.96
C GLU A 9 10.91 -6.95 -6.91
N ILE A 10 10.48 -8.23 -6.86
CA ILE A 10 9.10 -8.53 -7.22
C ILE A 10 8.28 -7.88 -6.11
N VAL A 11 7.99 -6.58 -6.27
CA VAL A 11 6.96 -5.93 -5.47
C VAL A 11 5.66 -6.59 -5.94
N GLN A 12 5.20 -7.61 -5.22
CA GLN A 12 3.83 -8.07 -5.39
C GLN A 12 2.97 -6.88 -5.01
N GLU A 13 2.43 -6.21 -6.02
CA GLU A 13 1.64 -4.99 -5.91
C GLU A 13 0.31 -5.33 -5.25
N ALA A 14 0.37 -5.55 -3.95
CA ALA A 14 -0.73 -6.09 -3.18
C ALA A 14 -1.58 -4.90 -2.74
N ILE A 15 -2.78 -4.83 -3.31
CA ILE A 15 -3.65 -3.66 -3.25
C ILE A 15 -4.38 -3.64 -1.88
N PRO A 16 -4.23 -2.57 -1.09
CA PRO A 16 -4.89 -2.48 0.20
C PRO A 16 -6.41 -2.44 0.06
N ILE A 17 -7.09 -3.11 0.99
CA ILE A 17 -8.53 -3.21 1.02
C ILE A 17 -9.11 -2.22 2.04
N CYS A 18 -10.25 -1.64 1.69
CA CYS A 18 -11.00 -0.73 2.54
C CYS A 18 -11.50 -1.46 3.80
N PRO A 19 -11.23 -0.95 5.00
CA PRO A 19 -11.70 -1.58 6.24
C PRO A 19 -13.23 -1.60 6.34
N ASP A 20 -13.92 -0.63 5.72
CA ASP A 20 -15.36 -0.45 5.84
C ASP A 20 -16.16 -1.20 4.75
N CYS A 21 -15.76 -1.10 3.48
CA CYS A 21 -16.51 -1.71 2.35
C CYS A 21 -15.84 -2.94 1.73
N LYS A 22 -14.65 -3.33 2.22
CA LYS A 22 -13.88 -4.50 1.74
C LYS A 22 -13.55 -4.48 0.24
N ARG A 23 -13.52 -3.29 -0.38
CA ARG A 23 -13.09 -3.09 -1.77
C ARG A 23 -11.64 -2.60 -1.86
N PRO A 24 -10.97 -2.79 -3.00
CA PRO A 24 -9.65 -2.22 -3.26
C PRO A 24 -9.63 -0.71 -3.05
N LEU A 25 -8.54 -0.21 -2.50
CA LEU A 25 -8.25 1.21 -2.32
C LEU A 25 -7.22 1.66 -3.36
N ASP A 26 -7.39 2.88 -3.85
CA ASP A 26 -6.40 3.55 -4.67
C ASP A 26 -5.29 4.11 -3.79
N VAL A 27 -4.06 3.80 -4.16
CA VAL A 27 -2.86 4.28 -3.49
C VAL A 27 -2.39 5.54 -4.19
N ILE A 28 -2.52 6.68 -3.51
CA ILE A 28 -2.12 7.99 -4.04
C ILE A 28 -0.83 8.41 -3.36
N ALA A 29 0.28 8.37 -4.09
CA ALA A 29 1.57 8.85 -3.63
C ALA A 29 1.79 10.30 -4.10
N ALA A 30 2.00 11.22 -3.16
CA ALA A 30 2.27 12.63 -3.44
C ALA A 30 3.30 13.22 -2.48
N CYS A 31 4.29 13.93 -3.03
CA CYS A 31 5.32 14.71 -2.30
C CYS A 31 5.89 14.02 -1.04
N GLY A 32 6.26 12.73 -1.14
CA GLY A 32 6.85 11.97 -0.03
C GLY A 32 5.85 11.35 0.95
N SER A 33 4.56 11.38 0.65
CA SER A 33 3.51 10.73 1.46
C SER A 33 2.65 9.81 0.62
N VAL A 34 2.12 8.76 1.24
CA VAL A 34 1.17 7.82 0.62
C VAL A 34 -0.17 7.93 1.32
N SER A 35 -1.22 8.19 0.55
CA SER A 35 -2.61 8.26 0.96
C SER A 35 -3.42 7.13 0.32
N TYR A 36 -4.49 6.70 0.99
CA TYR A 36 -5.38 5.66 0.46
C TYR A 36 -6.77 6.24 0.22
N PHE A 37 -7.28 6.10 -1.00
CA PHE A 37 -8.60 6.58 -1.39
C PHE A 37 -9.53 5.42 -1.71
N CYS A 38 -10.77 5.50 -1.25
CA CYS A 38 -11.78 4.51 -1.58
C CYS A 38 -12.77 5.12 -2.57
N ASP A 39 -12.74 4.70 -3.83
CA ASP A 39 -13.65 5.17 -4.86
C ASP A 39 -15.12 4.85 -4.52
N HIS A 40 -15.40 3.65 -4.01
CA HIS A 40 -16.75 3.25 -3.63
C HIS A 40 -17.35 4.07 -2.47
N CYS A 41 -16.52 4.41 -1.47
CA CYS A 41 -16.96 5.27 -0.39
C CYS A 41 -16.79 6.76 -0.73
N ASN A 42 -16.10 7.08 -1.82
CA ASN A 42 -15.62 8.41 -2.19
C ASN A 42 -14.92 9.13 -1.02
N LEU A 43 -14.10 8.40 -0.26
CA LEU A 43 -13.51 8.87 0.99
C LEU A 43 -12.04 8.45 1.13
N LEU A 44 -11.22 9.36 1.64
CA LEU A 44 -9.85 9.08 2.06
C LEU A 44 -9.86 8.20 3.33
N LYS A 45 -8.99 7.19 3.34
CA LYS A 45 -8.80 6.28 4.46
C LYS A 45 -7.47 6.56 5.13
N SER A 46 -7.50 6.64 6.46
CA SER A 46 -6.30 6.84 7.26
C SER A 46 -5.32 5.69 7.04
N SER A 47 -4.06 6.01 6.73
CA SER A 47 -2.99 5.03 6.51
C SER A 47 -2.88 4.05 7.68
N LYS A 48 -2.99 4.51 8.92
CA LYS A 48 -2.95 3.63 10.11
C LYS A 48 -4.04 2.55 10.06
N ARG A 49 -5.30 2.94 9.81
CA ARG A 49 -6.43 1.99 9.74
C ARG A 49 -6.28 1.00 8.59
N VAL A 50 -5.76 1.47 7.46
CA VAL A 50 -5.48 0.61 6.30
C VAL A 50 -4.39 -0.41 6.64
N ARG A 51 -3.32 -0.01 7.35
CA ARG A 51 -2.26 -0.92 7.79
C ARG A 51 -2.74 -1.97 8.77
N GLU A 52 -3.54 -1.57 9.76
CA GLU A 52 -4.14 -2.49 10.74
C GLU A 52 -5.10 -3.50 10.08
N ALA A 53 -5.82 -3.08 9.04
CA ALA A 53 -6.77 -3.94 8.33
C ALA A 53 -6.13 -4.85 7.27
N ASN A 54 -4.92 -4.52 6.80
CA ASN A 54 -4.19 -5.27 5.78
C ASN A 54 -2.76 -5.57 6.25
N PRO A 55 -2.58 -6.28 7.38
CA PRO A 55 -1.29 -6.43 8.02
C PRO A 55 -0.24 -7.12 7.14
N GLU A 56 -0.65 -8.01 6.23
CA GLU A 56 0.21 -8.70 5.26
C GLU A 56 0.90 -7.77 4.26
N LEU A 57 0.28 -6.64 3.92
CA LEU A 57 0.80 -5.67 2.95
C LEU A 57 1.90 -4.78 3.53
N PHE A 58 1.89 -4.63 4.85
CA PHE A 58 2.76 -3.71 5.57
C PHE A 58 3.69 -4.41 6.55
N LYS A 59 3.95 -5.71 6.33
CA LYS A 59 5.02 -6.41 7.03
C LYS A 59 6.34 -5.80 6.58
N GLU A 60 6.77 -4.77 7.28
CA GLU A 60 8.12 -4.24 7.15
C GLU A 60 9.08 -5.39 7.47
N ALA A 61 9.87 -5.77 6.47
CA ALA A 61 10.98 -6.70 6.64
C ALA A 61 11.90 -6.10 7.71
N LYS A 62 11.85 -6.68 8.91
CA LYS A 62 12.74 -6.34 10.00
C LYS A 62 14.14 -6.91 9.73
#